data_AF-A0A2U9IUR2-F1
#
_entry.id   AF-A0A2U9IUR2-F1
#
_cell.length_a   1.000
_cell.length_b   1.000
_cell.length_c   1.000
_cell.angle_alpha   90.00
_cell.angle_beta   90.00
_cell.angle_gamma   90.00
#
_symmetry.space_group_name_H-M   'P 1'
#
loop_
_entity.id
_entity.type
_entity.pdbx_description
1 polymer ?
#
loop_
_entity_poly.entity_id
_entity_poly.type
_entity_poly.pdbx_seq_one_letter_code
_entity_poly.pdbx_strand_id
1 'polypeptide(L)'
;MILNEILDELSYELKRRKVVNVCVGTSYTGVLLDDQSLGISITLTDGEVEEAGELQGKYAFDVANNFDSPMRRSISMAVMNALTPDDVKRGDPLQLFQGGRLCMFGYSPQVKVEGFSEVVSYDFSPEPVQGSRPFSDFRSEICSTAVIFGSSLVLNNIEKILKNLKAEHLIMNGASSVMAPNTLKRYGFEAVGKLVPLDRNRAFRTICEGGNARQLARYLDRVHLILT
;
A
#
# COMPACT_ATOMS: atom_id res chain seq x y z
N MET A 1 -9.64 -0.83 14.47
CA MET A 1 -9.04 -0.03 13.39
C MET A 1 -8.56 -0.99 12.33
N ILE A 2 -8.82 -0.72 11.06
CA ILE A 2 -8.50 -1.67 9.97
C ILE A 2 -7.02 -2.11 9.98
N LEU A 3 -6.09 -1.23 10.37
CA LEU A 3 -4.66 -1.57 10.51
C LEU A 3 -4.38 -2.68 11.52
N ASN A 4 -5.03 -2.64 12.69
CA ASN A 4 -4.86 -3.67 13.71
C ASN A 4 -5.44 -5.01 13.24
N GLU A 5 -6.60 -4.98 12.57
CA GLU A 5 -7.20 -6.21 12.02
C GLU A 5 -6.33 -6.83 10.91
N ILE A 6 -5.71 -6.00 10.06
CA ILE A 6 -4.73 -6.45 9.06
C ILE A 6 -3.53 -7.10 9.75
N LEU A 7 -2.97 -6.47 10.79
CA LEU A 7 -1.85 -7.02 11.54
C LEU A 7 -2.21 -8.34 12.22
N ASP A 8 -3.41 -8.42 12.83
CA ASP A 8 -3.91 -9.60 13.51
C ASP A 8 -4.06 -10.79 12.54
N GLU A 9 -4.63 -10.54 11.35
CA GLU A 9 -4.75 -11.56 10.30
C GLU A 9 -3.39 -12.08 9.86
N LEU A 10 -2.41 -11.19 9.67
CA LEU A 10 -1.07 -11.56 9.22
C LEU A 10 -0.16 -12.07 10.34
N SER A 11 -0.61 -12.00 11.60
CA SER A 11 0.22 -12.20 12.78
C SER A 11 0.90 -13.57 12.83
N TYR A 12 0.22 -14.63 12.36
CA TYR A 12 0.76 -15.98 12.35
C TYR A 12 2.04 -16.07 11.50
N GLU A 13 1.99 -15.57 10.27
CA GLU A 13 3.15 -15.58 9.38
C GLU A 13 4.22 -14.59 9.84
N LEU A 14 3.83 -13.39 10.27
CA LEU A 14 4.77 -12.37 10.76
C LEU A 14 5.58 -12.82 11.98
N LYS A 15 4.99 -13.59 12.89
CA LYS A 15 5.70 -14.15 14.07
C LYS A 15 6.74 -15.21 13.69
N ARG A 16 6.66 -15.77 12.48
CA ARG A 16 7.57 -16.81 11.96
C ARG A 16 8.68 -16.23 11.09
N ARG A 17 8.65 -14.93 10.80
CA ARG A 17 9.65 -14.24 9.97
C ARG A 17 10.51 -13.31 10.81
N LYS A 18 11.74 -13.11 10.38
CA LYS A 18 12.65 -12.09 10.93
C LYS A 18 12.99 -11.04 9.89
N VAL A 19 13.18 -9.82 10.37
CA VAL A 19 13.68 -8.72 9.55
C VAL A 19 15.17 -8.91 9.30
N VAL A 20 15.56 -9.05 8.04
CA VAL A 20 16.97 -9.12 7.62
C VAL A 20 17.53 -7.73 7.39
N ASN A 21 16.75 -6.83 6.79
CA ASN A 21 17.21 -5.48 6.54
C ASN A 21 16.01 -4.53 6.42
N VAL A 22 16.22 -3.28 6.81
CA VAL A 22 15.22 -2.19 6.70
C VAL A 22 15.91 -1.01 6.06
N CYS A 23 15.19 -0.36 5.15
CA CYS A 23 15.68 0.81 4.48
C CYS A 23 14.57 1.86 4.38
N VAL A 24 14.76 2.99 5.06
CA VAL A 24 13.87 4.15 4.98
C VAL A 24 14.46 5.11 3.96
N GLY A 25 14.08 4.95 2.70
CA GLY A 25 14.47 5.84 1.61
C GLY A 25 13.60 7.10 1.58
N THR A 26 13.93 8.03 0.68
CA THR A 26 13.22 9.32 0.57
C THR A 26 11.79 9.19 0.04
N SER A 27 11.55 8.24 -0.87
CA SER A 27 10.24 8.01 -1.50
C SER A 27 9.57 6.73 -1.02
N TYR A 28 10.37 5.71 -0.70
CA TYR A 28 9.90 4.39 -0.33
C TYR A 28 10.67 3.82 0.85
N THR A 29 9.98 3.03 1.65
CA THR A 29 10.53 2.19 2.70
C THR A 29 10.53 0.75 2.20
N GLY A 30 11.66 0.07 2.32
CA GLY A 30 11.83 -1.34 1.96
C GLY A 30 12.16 -2.18 3.19
N VAL A 31 11.55 -3.35 3.31
CA VAL A 31 11.85 -4.33 4.35
C VAL A 31 12.10 -5.69 3.72
N LEU A 32 13.29 -6.25 3.99
CA LEU A 32 13.67 -7.59 3.58
C LEU A 32 13.48 -8.57 4.75
N LEU A 33 12.76 -9.66 4.52
CA LEU A 33 12.60 -10.73 5.51
C LEU A 33 13.58 -11.89 5.25
N ASP A 34 13.66 -12.81 6.21
CA ASP A 34 14.57 -13.97 6.21
C ASP A 34 14.29 -14.99 5.10
N ASP A 35 13.03 -15.11 4.68
CA ASP A 35 12.60 -15.86 3.49
C ASP A 35 12.89 -15.14 2.18
N GLN A 36 13.61 -14.02 2.25
CA GLN A 36 13.99 -13.21 1.12
C GLN A 36 12.83 -12.52 0.41
N SER A 37 11.65 -12.45 1.02
CA SER A 37 10.58 -11.56 0.57
C SER A 37 10.96 -10.10 0.84
N LEU A 38 10.57 -9.21 -0.07
CA LEU A 38 10.77 -7.77 0.06
C LEU A 38 9.40 -7.09 0.01
N GLY A 39 9.07 -6.39 1.09
CA GLY A 39 7.93 -5.51 1.14
C GLY A 39 8.33 -4.07 0.95
N ILE A 40 7.41 -3.31 0.37
CA ILE A 40 7.62 -1.92 -0.01
C ILE A 40 6.46 -1.10 0.57
N SER A 41 6.75 0.12 0.95
CA SER A 41 5.74 1.13 1.26
C SER A 41 6.22 2.48 0.78
N ILE A 42 5.34 3.44 0.56
CA ILE A 42 5.73 4.85 0.55
C ILE A 42 6.41 5.22 1.87
N THR A 43 7.36 6.15 1.81
CA THR A 43 7.94 6.77 3.00
C THR A 43 7.18 8.05 3.33
N LEU A 44 6.70 8.15 4.57
CA LEU A 44 6.41 9.43 5.19
C LEU A 44 7.48 9.69 6.25
N THR A 45 8.17 10.83 6.15
CA THR A 45 9.35 11.15 6.96
C THR A 45 9.03 11.77 8.32
N ASP A 46 7.75 11.90 8.65
CA ASP A 46 7.32 12.48 9.92
C ASP A 46 7.45 11.48 11.06
N GLY A 47 8.19 11.87 12.10
CA GLY A 47 8.43 11.08 13.31
C GLY A 47 9.84 10.48 13.36
N GLU A 48 10.09 9.71 14.42
CA GLU A 48 11.37 9.03 14.65
C GLU A 48 11.15 7.52 14.77
N VAL A 49 12.23 6.76 14.60
CA VAL A 49 12.28 5.32 14.86
C VAL A 49 13.25 5.11 16.01
N GLU A 50 12.72 4.99 17.22
CA GLU A 50 13.51 4.96 18.45
C GLU A 50 14.56 3.83 18.45
N GLU A 51 14.24 2.69 17.86
CA GLU A 51 15.14 1.55 17.74
C GLU A 51 15.89 1.47 16.40
N ALA A 52 16.10 2.61 15.72
CA ALA A 52 16.90 2.66 14.51
C ALA A 52 18.28 2.02 14.73
N GLY A 53 18.69 1.13 13.81
CA GLY A 53 19.89 0.31 13.96
C GLY A 53 19.67 -1.02 14.68
N GLU A 54 18.52 -1.23 15.32
CA GLU A 54 18.20 -2.44 16.08
C GLU A 54 17.03 -3.25 15.49
N LEU A 55 16.43 -2.80 14.38
CA LEU A 55 15.33 -3.51 13.73
C LEU A 55 15.75 -4.85 13.12
N GLN A 56 17.01 -4.97 12.70
CA GLN A 56 17.54 -6.19 12.11
C GLN A 56 17.57 -7.33 13.14
N GLY A 57 17.11 -8.50 12.74
CA GLY A 57 17.05 -9.71 13.57
C GLY A 57 15.81 -9.82 14.46
N LYS A 58 15.03 -8.75 14.63
CA LYS A 58 13.73 -8.77 15.34
C LYS A 58 12.69 -9.55 14.53
N TYR A 59 11.68 -10.08 15.21
CA TYR A 59 10.55 -10.71 14.52
C TYR A 59 9.77 -9.67 13.74
N ALA A 60 9.29 -10.06 12.56
CA ALA A 60 8.54 -9.17 11.67
C ALA A 60 7.27 -8.66 12.36
N PHE A 61 6.61 -9.48 13.18
CA PHE A 61 5.44 -9.06 13.96
C PHE A 61 5.76 -7.89 14.90
N ASP A 62 6.86 -7.97 15.65
CA ASP A 62 7.23 -6.94 16.63
C ASP A 62 7.55 -5.61 15.93
N VAL A 63 8.20 -5.67 14.77
CA VAL A 63 8.52 -4.48 13.96
C VAL A 63 7.26 -3.90 13.29
N ALA A 64 6.34 -4.74 12.84
CA ALA A 64 5.08 -4.31 12.21
C ALA A 64 4.07 -3.76 13.22
N ASN A 65 4.15 -4.16 14.49
CA ASN A 65 3.24 -3.77 15.56
C ASN A 65 3.61 -2.39 16.16
N ASN A 66 3.80 -1.40 15.29
CA ASN A 66 3.93 0.00 15.70
C ASN A 66 3.31 0.91 14.64
N PHE A 67 2.31 1.70 15.03
CA PHE A 67 1.59 2.60 14.14
C PHE A 67 1.63 4.07 14.58
N ASP A 68 2.52 4.40 15.54
CA ASP A 68 2.48 5.66 16.30
C ASP A 68 2.75 6.88 15.41
N SER A 69 3.74 6.77 14.52
CA SER A 69 4.13 7.85 13.59
C SER A 69 3.93 7.47 12.12
N PRO A 70 3.80 8.44 11.20
CA PRO A 70 3.82 8.19 9.76
C PRO A 70 5.06 7.38 9.29
N MET A 71 6.24 7.67 9.83
CA MET A 71 7.46 6.92 9.52
C MET A 71 7.36 5.47 10.00
N ARG A 72 6.84 5.24 11.21
CA ARG A 72 6.60 3.89 11.73
C ARG A 72 5.58 3.13 10.90
N ARG A 73 4.46 3.75 10.55
CA ARG A 73 3.48 3.14 9.65
C ARG A 73 4.07 2.79 8.29
N SER A 74 5.01 3.58 7.78
CA SER A 74 5.72 3.25 6.53
C SER A 74 6.52 1.95 6.67
N ILE A 75 7.23 1.77 7.78
CA ILE A 75 7.96 0.52 8.09
C ILE A 75 6.98 -0.62 8.29
N SER A 76 5.94 -0.44 9.10
CA SER A 76 4.97 -1.49 9.41
C SER A 76 4.23 -1.98 8.16
N MET A 77 3.82 -1.07 7.27
CA MET A 77 3.24 -1.47 5.99
C MET A 77 4.27 -2.20 5.12
N ALA A 78 5.53 -1.75 5.08
CA ALA A 78 6.56 -2.48 4.33
C ALA A 78 6.79 -3.88 4.89
N VAL A 79 6.78 -4.09 6.21
CA VAL A 79 6.89 -5.42 6.82
C VAL A 79 5.70 -6.29 6.41
N MET A 80 4.46 -5.82 6.63
CA MET A 80 3.25 -6.59 6.30
C MET A 80 3.14 -6.86 4.81
N ASN A 81 3.56 -5.92 3.97
CA ASN A 81 3.52 -6.03 2.52
C ASN A 81 4.59 -6.98 1.95
N ALA A 82 5.58 -7.39 2.73
CA ALA A 82 6.52 -8.42 2.30
C ALA A 82 5.81 -9.77 2.09
N LEU A 83 4.75 -10.03 2.86
CA LEU A 83 3.95 -11.23 2.73
C LEU A 83 3.10 -11.19 1.46
N THR A 84 3.22 -12.24 0.65
CA THR A 84 2.49 -12.40 -0.61
C THR A 84 1.87 -13.81 -0.62
N PRO A 85 0.55 -13.94 -0.79
CA PRO A 85 -0.09 -15.23 -1.00
C PRO A 85 0.39 -15.89 -2.29
N ASP A 86 0.31 -17.22 -2.36
CA ASP A 86 0.78 -17.99 -3.52
C ASP A 86 -0.11 -17.85 -4.77
N ASP A 87 -1.37 -17.46 -4.59
CA ASP A 87 -2.42 -17.44 -5.62
C ASP A 87 -2.59 -16.09 -6.33
N VAL A 88 -1.59 -15.21 -6.23
CA VAL A 88 -1.61 -13.90 -6.89
C VAL A 88 -1.48 -14.02 -8.42
N LYS A 89 -2.16 -13.13 -9.14
CA LYS A 89 -2.12 -13.01 -10.60
C LYS A 89 -1.37 -11.78 -11.02
N ARG A 90 -0.66 -11.82 -12.15
CA ARG A 90 -0.01 -10.64 -12.73
C ARG A 90 -1.04 -9.67 -13.31
N GLY A 91 -0.77 -8.37 -13.18
CA GLY A 91 -1.59 -7.29 -13.76
C GLY A 91 -2.22 -6.36 -12.72
N ASP A 92 -2.83 -5.28 -13.21
CA ASP A 92 -3.51 -4.27 -12.39
C ASP A 92 -4.96 -4.68 -12.12
N PRO A 93 -5.41 -4.78 -10.85
CA PRO A 93 -6.78 -5.19 -10.56
C PRO A 93 -7.81 -4.21 -11.11
N LEU A 94 -7.47 -2.94 -11.33
CA LEU A 94 -8.40 -1.97 -11.92
C LEU A 94 -8.87 -2.39 -13.32
N GLN A 95 -8.07 -3.15 -14.07
CA GLN A 95 -8.43 -3.62 -15.42
C GLN A 95 -9.57 -4.65 -15.40
N LEU A 96 -9.91 -5.20 -14.24
CA LEU A 96 -11.03 -6.12 -14.06
C LEU A 96 -12.38 -5.40 -14.01
N PHE A 97 -12.38 -4.07 -13.88
CA PHE A 97 -13.57 -3.26 -13.68
C PHE A 97 -13.63 -2.16 -14.75
N GLN A 98 -14.84 -1.87 -15.25
CA GLN A 98 -15.07 -0.86 -16.26
C GLN A 98 -16.46 -0.25 -16.08
N GLY A 99 -16.66 0.94 -16.65
CA GLY A 99 -17.95 1.62 -16.69
C GLY A 99 -18.20 2.55 -15.49
N GLY A 100 -19.03 3.56 -15.73
CA GLY A 100 -19.48 4.49 -14.70
C GLY A 100 -18.37 5.40 -14.18
N ARG A 101 -18.54 5.85 -12.93
CA ARG A 101 -17.64 6.82 -12.28
C ARG A 101 -16.56 6.10 -11.47
N LEU A 102 -15.32 6.51 -11.64
CA LEU A 102 -14.15 6.06 -10.89
C LEU A 102 -13.73 7.10 -9.85
N CYS A 103 -13.64 6.71 -8.58
CA CYS A 103 -13.02 7.52 -7.54
C CYS A 103 -11.65 6.96 -7.13
N MET A 104 -10.63 7.82 -7.07
CA MET A 104 -9.26 7.42 -6.75
C MET A 104 -8.72 8.21 -5.55
N PHE A 105 -8.02 7.54 -4.63
CA PHE A 105 -7.48 8.15 -3.42
C PHE A 105 -6.02 7.74 -3.21
N GLY A 106 -5.06 8.64 -3.43
CA GLY A 106 -3.63 8.28 -3.36
C GLY A 106 -2.69 9.48 -3.51
N TYR A 107 -1.38 9.25 -3.41
CA TYR A 107 -0.38 10.23 -3.85
C TYR A 107 -0.24 10.19 -5.36
N SER A 108 -0.54 11.28 -6.05
CA SER A 108 -0.48 11.38 -7.51
C SER A 108 -1.08 10.13 -8.19
N PRO A 109 -2.36 9.79 -7.94
CA PRO A 109 -2.95 8.50 -8.28
C PRO A 109 -3.08 8.35 -9.80
N GLN A 110 -2.03 7.86 -10.45
CA GLN A 110 -1.98 7.62 -11.89
C GLN A 110 -2.19 6.14 -12.18
N VAL A 111 -3.34 5.83 -12.76
CA VAL A 111 -3.70 4.50 -13.26
C VAL A 111 -4.28 4.64 -14.66
N LYS A 112 -4.32 3.54 -15.39
CA LYS A 112 -5.05 3.44 -16.64
C LYS A 112 -6.55 3.51 -16.34
N VAL A 113 -7.20 4.53 -16.89
CA VAL A 113 -8.63 4.84 -16.63
C VAL A 113 -9.51 4.60 -17.86
N GLU A 114 -8.96 3.99 -18.91
CA GLU A 114 -9.71 3.60 -20.09
C GLU A 114 -10.87 2.68 -19.70
N GLY A 115 -12.09 3.02 -20.14
CA GLY A 115 -13.31 2.28 -19.82
C GLY A 115 -14.21 2.91 -18.77
N PHE A 116 -13.78 3.99 -18.10
CA PHE A 116 -14.63 4.77 -17.17
C PHE A 116 -15.17 6.04 -17.82
N SER A 117 -16.41 6.43 -17.49
CA SER A 117 -17.07 7.61 -18.07
C SER A 117 -16.75 8.91 -17.34
N GLU A 118 -16.42 8.82 -16.05
CA GLU A 118 -16.02 9.95 -15.21
C GLU A 118 -14.91 9.50 -14.25
N VAL A 119 -13.92 10.37 -14.03
CA VAL A 119 -12.83 10.11 -13.08
C VAL A 119 -12.73 11.27 -12.11
N VAL A 120 -12.79 10.95 -10.82
CA VAL A 120 -12.51 11.89 -9.73
C VAL A 120 -11.34 11.35 -8.92
N SER A 121 -10.33 12.17 -8.72
CA SER A 121 -9.15 11.80 -7.95
C SER A 121 -8.90 12.76 -6.80
N TYR A 122 -8.52 12.19 -5.66
CA TYR A 122 -8.13 12.89 -4.45
C TYR A 122 -6.66 12.60 -4.15
N ASP A 123 -5.84 13.64 -4.23
CA ASP A 123 -4.41 13.57 -3.98
C ASP A 123 -4.10 13.80 -2.50
N PHE A 124 -3.26 12.95 -1.93
CA PHE A 124 -2.75 13.10 -0.57
C PHE A 124 -1.60 14.12 -0.46
N SER A 125 -1.07 14.58 -1.60
CA SER A 125 -0.01 15.60 -1.66
C SER A 125 -0.54 16.97 -1.21
N PRO A 126 0.30 17.81 -0.58
CA PRO A 126 -0.04 19.21 -0.31
C PRO A 126 -0.36 20.00 -1.58
N GLU A 127 0.34 19.68 -2.67
CA GLU A 127 0.10 20.19 -4.02
C GLU A 127 -0.44 19.06 -4.90
N PRO A 128 -1.76 19.00 -5.14
CA PRO A 128 -2.35 17.97 -5.98
C PRO A 128 -1.83 18.04 -7.42
N VAL A 129 -1.66 16.87 -8.04
CA VAL A 129 -1.37 16.84 -9.47
C VAL A 129 -2.53 17.39 -10.30
N GLN A 130 -2.22 17.88 -11.50
CA GLN A 130 -3.23 18.43 -12.42
C GLN A 130 -4.36 17.41 -12.66
N GLY A 131 -5.61 17.84 -12.47
CA GLY A 131 -6.80 17.00 -12.61
C GLY A 131 -7.22 16.27 -11.32
N SER A 132 -6.45 16.40 -10.25
CA SER A 132 -6.80 15.91 -8.91
C SER A 132 -7.25 17.01 -7.96
N ARG A 133 -8.14 16.65 -7.04
CA ARG A 133 -8.56 17.49 -5.91
C ARG A 133 -7.64 17.20 -4.72
N PRO A 134 -7.36 18.15 -3.82
CA PRO A 134 -6.67 17.82 -2.57
C PRO A 134 -7.58 16.95 -1.69
N PHE A 135 -7.01 15.99 -0.98
CA PHE A 135 -7.77 15.12 -0.07
C PHE A 135 -8.43 15.89 1.09
N SER A 136 -7.92 17.08 1.43
CA SER A 136 -8.57 18.01 2.36
C SER A 136 -10.01 18.36 1.96
N ASP A 137 -10.33 18.29 0.67
CA ASP A 137 -11.66 18.64 0.13
C ASP A 137 -12.59 17.44 0.08
N PHE A 138 -12.10 16.23 0.32
CA PHE A 138 -12.93 15.04 0.38
C PHE A 138 -13.94 15.16 1.52
N ARG A 139 -15.23 15.10 1.17
CA ARG A 139 -16.37 15.09 2.10
C ARG A 139 -17.13 13.79 1.97
N SER A 140 -17.56 13.45 0.77
CA SER A 140 -18.18 12.18 0.41
C SER A 140 -18.13 11.99 -1.10
N GLU A 141 -18.17 10.75 -1.56
CA GLU A 141 -18.26 10.41 -2.98
C GLU A 141 -19.17 9.21 -3.20
N ILE A 142 -19.81 9.16 -4.37
CA ILE A 142 -20.57 8.01 -4.86
C ILE A 142 -20.00 7.65 -6.23
N CYS A 143 -19.55 6.42 -6.40
CA CYS A 143 -18.91 5.96 -7.63
C CYS A 143 -19.29 4.51 -7.94
N SER A 144 -19.10 4.10 -9.18
CA SER A 144 -19.23 2.70 -9.56
C SER A 144 -18.02 1.92 -9.07
N THR A 145 -16.81 2.44 -9.30
CA THR A 145 -15.56 1.82 -8.82
C THR A 145 -14.75 2.81 -8.00
N ALA A 146 -14.14 2.33 -6.93
CA ALA A 146 -13.18 3.08 -6.14
C ALA A 146 -11.84 2.36 -6.02
N VAL A 147 -10.76 3.10 -6.24
CA VAL A 147 -9.39 2.67 -6.00
C VAL A 147 -8.82 3.46 -4.85
N ILE A 148 -8.57 2.78 -3.73
CA ILE A 148 -7.91 3.35 -2.58
C ILE A 148 -6.46 2.86 -2.57
N PHE A 149 -5.52 3.78 -2.68
CA PHE A 149 -4.12 3.41 -2.68
C PHE A 149 -3.65 3.05 -1.27
N GLY A 150 -2.81 2.03 -1.12
CA GLY A 150 -2.29 1.57 0.18
C GLY A 150 -1.60 2.66 0.99
N SER A 151 -1.21 3.79 0.38
CA SER A 151 -0.75 4.98 1.10
C SER A 151 -1.78 5.50 2.12
N SER A 152 -3.06 5.19 1.95
CA SER A 152 -4.11 5.50 2.94
C SER A 152 -3.93 4.76 4.27
N LEU A 153 -3.30 3.58 4.24
CA LEU A 153 -2.90 2.84 5.44
C LEU A 153 -1.78 3.56 6.17
N VAL A 154 -0.78 4.05 5.42
CA VAL A 154 0.36 4.80 5.96
C VAL A 154 -0.06 6.15 6.52
N LEU A 155 -1.01 6.84 5.87
CA LEU A 155 -1.58 8.10 6.35
C LEU A 155 -2.62 7.94 7.46
N ASN A 156 -3.05 6.71 7.74
CA ASN A 156 -4.13 6.41 8.67
C ASN A 156 -5.45 7.16 8.34
N ASN A 157 -5.77 7.29 7.04
CA ASN A 157 -6.98 8.00 6.58
C ASN A 157 -7.99 7.06 5.88
N ILE A 158 -7.67 5.78 5.75
CA ILE A 158 -8.52 4.74 5.13
C ILE A 158 -9.93 4.71 5.71
N GLU A 159 -10.09 4.80 7.05
CA GLU A 159 -11.40 4.75 7.69
C GLU A 159 -12.26 5.97 7.34
N LYS A 160 -11.64 7.15 7.20
CA LYS A 160 -12.33 8.36 6.72
C LYS A 160 -12.83 8.15 5.29
N ILE A 161 -12.05 7.50 4.44
CA ILE A 161 -12.44 7.20 3.06
C ILE A 161 -13.63 6.25 3.06
N LEU A 162 -13.50 5.07 3.69
CA LEU A 162 -14.54 4.04 3.72
C LEU A 162 -15.85 4.54 4.33
N LYS A 163 -15.79 5.40 5.36
CA LYS A 163 -16.99 5.97 5.99
C LYS A 163 -17.80 6.88 5.08
N ASN A 164 -17.14 7.61 4.17
CA ASN A 164 -17.77 8.66 3.37
C ASN A 164 -17.85 8.32 1.87
N LEU A 165 -17.40 7.14 1.48
CA LEU A 165 -17.41 6.65 0.11
C LEU A 165 -18.51 5.60 -0.04
N LYS A 166 -19.28 5.69 -1.12
CA LYS A 166 -20.15 4.61 -1.58
C LYS A 166 -19.67 4.16 -2.95
N ALA A 167 -19.25 2.90 -3.06
CA ALA A 167 -18.79 2.31 -4.30
C ALA A 167 -19.44 0.93 -4.49
N GLU A 168 -19.77 0.57 -5.73
CA GLU A 168 -20.17 -0.81 -6.06
C GLU A 168 -18.95 -1.72 -5.99
N HIS A 169 -17.82 -1.26 -6.53
CA HIS A 169 -16.55 -1.96 -6.53
C HIS A 169 -15.47 -1.22 -5.76
N LEU A 170 -14.78 -1.94 -4.86
CA LEU A 170 -13.74 -1.37 -4.02
C LEU A 170 -12.42 -2.13 -4.17
N ILE A 171 -11.36 -1.40 -4.49
CA ILE A 171 -10.04 -1.94 -4.82
C ILE A 171 -8.97 -1.27 -3.96
N MET A 172 -8.10 -2.06 -3.32
CA MET A 172 -6.88 -1.54 -2.69
C MET A 172 -5.71 -1.67 -3.67
N ASN A 173 -4.95 -0.61 -3.95
CA ASN A 173 -3.88 -0.68 -4.98
C ASN A 173 -2.59 0.10 -4.63
N GLY A 174 -1.47 -0.27 -5.22
CA GLY A 174 -0.22 0.48 -5.14
C GLY A 174 0.82 -0.07 -4.16
N ALA A 175 1.88 0.71 -3.98
CA ALA A 175 3.14 0.24 -3.38
C ALA A 175 2.99 -0.18 -1.91
N SER A 176 2.13 0.47 -1.14
CA SER A 176 1.88 0.19 0.30
C SER A 176 0.68 -0.75 0.55
N SER A 177 0.10 -1.34 -0.50
CA SER A 177 -1.07 -2.21 -0.34
C SER A 177 -0.69 -3.54 0.30
N VAL A 178 -1.34 -3.87 1.41
CA VAL A 178 -1.10 -5.11 2.15
C VAL A 178 -2.14 -6.15 1.77
N MET A 179 -1.71 -7.38 1.46
CA MET A 179 -2.61 -8.49 1.14
C MET A 179 -3.11 -9.19 2.42
N ALA A 180 -4.15 -8.62 3.03
CA ALA A 180 -4.89 -9.20 4.16
C ALA A 180 -6.33 -9.53 3.72
N PRO A 181 -6.53 -10.62 2.96
CA PRO A 181 -7.77 -10.87 2.23
C PRO A 181 -9.01 -10.95 3.12
N ASN A 182 -8.93 -11.59 4.28
CA ASN A 182 -10.09 -11.77 5.15
C ASN A 182 -10.57 -10.44 5.72
N THR A 183 -9.65 -9.59 6.13
CA THR A 183 -9.93 -8.26 6.67
C THR A 183 -10.45 -7.35 5.59
N LEU A 184 -9.75 -7.24 4.46
CA LEU A 184 -10.16 -6.40 3.35
C LEU A 184 -11.56 -6.78 2.83
N LYS A 185 -11.88 -8.08 2.73
CA LYS A 185 -13.21 -8.55 2.35
C LYS A 185 -14.31 -8.09 3.30
N ARG A 186 -14.07 -8.09 4.62
CA ARG A 186 -15.04 -7.57 5.62
C ARG A 186 -15.33 -6.08 5.44
N TYR A 187 -14.38 -5.32 4.90
CA TYR A 187 -14.53 -3.91 4.57
C TYR A 187 -15.07 -3.65 3.16
N GLY A 188 -15.48 -4.70 2.44
CA GLY A 188 -16.09 -4.61 1.11
C GLY A 188 -15.11 -4.50 -0.05
N PHE A 189 -13.81 -4.71 0.18
CA PHE A 189 -12.85 -4.79 -0.92
C PHE A 189 -13.05 -6.08 -1.73
N GLU A 190 -12.99 -5.96 -3.05
CA GLU A 190 -13.10 -7.08 -4.00
C GLU A 190 -11.76 -7.46 -4.61
N ALA A 191 -10.78 -6.56 -4.60
CA ALA A 191 -9.45 -6.84 -5.10
C ALA A 191 -8.38 -6.04 -4.36
N VAL A 192 -7.20 -6.64 -4.25
CA VAL A 192 -5.99 -5.97 -3.77
C VAL A 192 -4.86 -6.14 -4.77
N GLY A 193 -4.31 -5.03 -5.23
CA GLY A 193 -3.15 -4.95 -6.11
C GLY A 193 -1.95 -4.40 -5.36
N LYS A 194 -0.78 -5.00 -5.58
CA LYS A 194 0.48 -4.51 -5.04
C LYS A 194 1.63 -4.67 -6.03
N LEU A 195 2.78 -4.16 -5.63
CA LEU A 195 4.03 -4.33 -6.36
C LEU A 195 4.90 -5.39 -5.69
N VAL A 196 5.50 -6.27 -6.48
CA VAL A 196 6.42 -7.33 -6.03
C VAL A 196 7.77 -7.21 -6.76
N PRO A 197 8.89 -7.56 -6.14
CA PRO A 197 10.20 -7.46 -6.79
C PRO A 197 10.38 -8.48 -7.91
N LEU A 198 10.77 -8.00 -9.10
CA LEU A 198 11.39 -8.81 -10.16
C LEU A 198 12.87 -9.05 -9.87
N ASP A 199 13.57 -7.99 -9.46
CA ASP A 199 14.94 -8.04 -8.96
C ASP A 199 14.98 -7.38 -7.59
N ARG A 200 14.95 -8.21 -6.56
CA ARG A 200 14.91 -7.78 -5.17
C ARG A 200 16.13 -6.94 -4.77
N ASN A 201 17.32 -7.34 -5.21
CA ASN A 201 18.56 -6.67 -4.82
C ASN A 201 18.62 -5.27 -5.42
N ARG A 202 18.25 -5.13 -6.70
CA ARG A 202 18.17 -3.84 -7.38
C ARG A 202 17.04 -2.99 -6.82
N ALA A 203 15.87 -3.56 -6.55
CA ALA A 203 14.76 -2.84 -5.93
C ALA A 203 15.15 -2.28 -4.56
N PHE A 204 15.70 -3.11 -3.67
CA PHE A 204 16.11 -2.69 -2.32
C PHE A 204 17.22 -1.63 -2.37
N ARG A 205 18.27 -1.81 -3.19
CA ARG A 205 19.29 -0.76 -3.38
C ARG A 205 18.71 0.54 -3.90
N THR A 206 17.84 0.48 -4.90
CA THR A 206 17.21 1.68 -5.47
C THR A 206 16.47 2.47 -4.40
N ILE A 207 15.77 1.78 -3.48
CA ILE A 207 15.12 2.41 -2.34
C ILE A 207 16.16 3.12 -1.44
N CYS A 208 17.23 2.43 -1.06
CA CYS A 208 18.26 2.97 -0.18
C CYS A 208 19.09 4.09 -0.76
N GLU A 209 19.26 4.10 -2.08
CA GLU A 209 19.97 5.14 -2.80
C GLU A 209 19.07 6.37 -3.08
N GLY A 210 17.84 6.39 -2.55
CA GLY A 210 16.91 7.53 -2.67
C GLY A 210 16.13 7.58 -3.99
N GLY A 211 15.99 6.43 -4.65
CA GLY A 211 15.31 6.32 -5.93
C GLY A 211 13.80 6.59 -5.86
N ASN A 212 13.27 7.17 -6.94
CA ASN A 212 11.86 7.50 -7.08
C ASN A 212 11.04 6.37 -7.74
N ALA A 213 9.73 6.60 -7.88
CA ALA A 213 8.79 5.65 -8.47
C ALA A 213 9.24 5.14 -9.85
N ARG A 214 9.74 6.03 -10.71
CA ARG A 214 10.19 5.69 -12.09
C ARG A 214 11.41 4.79 -12.10
N GLN A 215 12.36 5.02 -11.20
CA GLN A 215 13.57 4.21 -11.09
C GLN A 215 13.23 2.84 -10.50
N LEU A 216 12.42 2.82 -9.43
CA LEU A 216 12.04 1.60 -8.72
C LEU A 216 11.16 0.68 -9.59
N ALA A 217 10.23 1.22 -10.37
CA ALA A 217 9.32 0.45 -11.22
C ALA A 217 10.01 -0.49 -12.22
N ARG A 218 11.29 -0.25 -12.56
CA ARG A 218 12.08 -1.11 -13.45
C ARG A 218 12.37 -2.49 -12.86
N TYR A 219 12.27 -2.62 -11.54
CA TYR A 219 12.62 -3.83 -10.79
C TYR A 219 11.41 -4.44 -10.10
N LEU A 220 10.21 -3.96 -10.39
CA LEU A 220 8.96 -4.41 -9.79
C LEU A 220 8.00 -4.92 -10.87
N ASP A 221 7.17 -5.88 -10.50
CA ASP A 221 6.00 -6.30 -11.26
C ASP A 221 4.73 -5.96 -10.48
N ARG A 222 3.62 -5.84 -11.18
CA ARG A 222 2.31 -5.65 -10.55
C ARG A 222 1.58 -6.97 -10.47
N VAL A 223 1.09 -7.29 -9.27
CA VAL A 223 0.26 -8.46 -9.02
C VAL A 223 -1.01 -8.07 -8.28
N HIS A 224 -2.01 -8.93 -8.34
CA HIS A 224 -3.27 -8.76 -7.62
C HIS A 224 -3.83 -10.07 -7.11
N LEU A 225 -4.70 -9.94 -6.12
CA LEU A 225 -5.55 -10.99 -5.58
C LEU A 225 -7.00 -10.52 -5.66
N ILE A 226 -7.88 -11.39 -6.14
CA ILE A 226 -9.33 -11.18 -6.12
C ILE A 226 -9.86 -11.77 -4.81
N LEU A 227 -10.66 -11.00 -4.09
CA LEU A 227 -11.22 -11.34 -2.79
C LEU A 227 -12.61 -11.95 -3.00
N THR A 228 -12.66 -13.24 -3.35
CA THR A 228 -13.92 -14.00 -3.50
C THR A 228 -14.55 -14.33 -2.16
#